data_AF-A0A9D1I8L0-F1
#
_entry.id   AF-A0A9D1I8L0-F1
#
_cell.length_a   1.000
_cell.length_b   1.000
_cell.length_c   1.000
_cell.angle_alpha   90.00
_cell.angle_beta   90.00
_cell.angle_gamma   90.00
#
_symmetry.space_group_name_H-M   'P 1'
#
loop_
_entity.id
_entity.type
_entity.pdbx_description
1 polymer ?
#
loop_
_entity_poly.entity_id
_entity_poly.type
_entity_poly.pdbx_seq_one_letter_code
_entity_poly.pdbx_strand_id
1 'polypeptide(L)'
;MKRLIFLSARIRQYYQSSRAIFCIFIVGSVLLNILILYMYGNTVTYMRSKKLNTPLYCKYTVNLSEAGFAELSAELEERLTGYQIKDLTFHSGWETEDGFVPLAASQNNDAGLEWQKAKGRIAFTDSEVKSMARCIIVPYDRSSLKPGDTLSIGELGEFSVIGAGTFYSA
;
A
#
# COMPACT_ATOMS: atom_id res chain seq x y z
N MET A 1 10.55 35.71 -23.51
CA MET A 1 11.26 35.92 -24.80
C MET A 1 12.73 36.34 -24.64
N LYS A 2 13.06 37.45 -23.97
CA LYS A 2 14.46 37.91 -23.78
C LYS A 2 15.39 36.86 -23.13
N ARG A 3 14.91 36.12 -22.12
CA ARG A 3 15.70 35.08 -21.43
C ARG A 3 16.11 33.91 -22.33
N LEU A 4 15.24 33.50 -23.26
CA LEU A 4 15.55 32.42 -24.23
C LEU A 4 16.61 32.85 -25.24
N ILE A 5 16.57 34.12 -25.66
CA ILE A 5 17.55 34.70 -26.58
C ILE A 5 18.93 34.80 -25.91
N PHE A 6 18.98 35.21 -24.63
CA PHE A 6 20.24 35.22 -23.87
C PHE A 6 20.79 33.81 -23.63
N LEU A 7 19.90 32.84 -23.39
CA LEU A 7 20.30 31.45 -23.19
C LEU A 7 20.89 30.86 -24.48
N SER A 8 20.24 31.05 -25.63
CA SER A 8 20.75 30.56 -26.91
C SER A 8 22.06 31.23 -27.32
N ALA A 9 22.21 32.54 -27.05
CA ALA A 9 23.46 33.25 -27.27
C ALA A 9 24.63 32.69 -26.44
N ARG A 10 24.41 32.39 -25.15
CA ARG A 10 25.42 31.75 -24.31
C ARG A 10 25.78 30.34 -24.80
N ILE A 11 24.79 29.53 -25.16
CA ILE A 11 25.03 28.16 -25.68
C ILE A 11 25.89 28.23 -26.94
N ARG A 12 25.59 29.17 -27.85
CA ARG A 12 26.38 29.40 -29.06
C ARG A 12 27.82 29.83 -28.75
N GLN A 13 27.99 30.70 -27.75
CA GLN A 13 29.31 31.15 -27.30
C GLN A 13 30.14 29.99 -26.72
N TYR A 14 29.53 29.12 -25.91
CA TYR A 14 30.22 27.92 -25.38
C TYR A 14 30.64 26.95 -26.49
N TYR A 15 29.79 26.74 -27.48
CA TYR A 15 30.12 25.92 -28.65
C TYR A 15 31.30 26.49 -29.46
N GLN A 16 31.34 27.81 -29.63
CA GLN A 16 32.43 28.48 -30.37
C GLN A 16 33.75 28.49 -29.60
N SER A 17 33.72 28.58 -28.27
CA SER A 17 34.92 28.62 -27.43
C SER A 17 35.65 27.28 -27.38
N SER A 18 34.94 26.16 -27.20
CA SER A 18 35.55 24.83 -27.25
C SER A 18 34.54 23.75 -27.64
N ARG A 19 34.54 23.39 -28.92
CA ARG A 19 33.63 22.38 -29.50
C ARG A 19 33.77 21.01 -28.83
N ALA A 20 34.99 20.61 -28.51
CA ALA A 20 35.27 19.31 -27.89
C ALA A 20 34.64 19.20 -26.49
N ILE A 21 34.87 20.21 -25.64
CA ILE A 21 34.32 20.24 -24.28
C ILE A 21 32.79 20.30 -24.32
N PHE A 22 32.22 21.09 -25.25
CA PHE A 22 30.78 21.18 -25.42
C PHE A 22 30.15 19.84 -25.85
N CYS A 23 30.73 19.14 -26.82
CA CYS A 23 30.23 17.82 -27.25
C CYS A 23 30.31 16.79 -26.13
N ILE A 24 31.42 16.74 -25.37
CA ILE A 24 31.58 15.84 -24.22
C ILE A 24 30.50 16.13 -23.16
N PHE A 25 30.23 17.41 -22.89
CA PHE A 25 29.21 17.82 -21.91
C PHE A 25 27.79 17.40 -22.32
N ILE A 26 27.43 17.57 -23.60
CA ILE A 26 26.13 17.15 -24.13
C ILE A 26 25.99 15.63 -24.06
N VAL A 27 26.97 14.88 -24.56
CA VAL A 27 26.94 13.41 -24.55
C VAL A 27 26.90 12.89 -23.12
N GLY A 28 27.71 13.44 -22.22
CA GLY A 28 27.70 13.09 -20.80
C GLY A 28 26.36 13.37 -20.12
N SER A 29 25.72 14.51 -20.43
CA SER A 29 24.39 14.84 -19.90
C SER A 29 23.32 13.86 -20.40
N VAL A 30 23.35 13.49 -21.68
CA VAL A 30 22.41 12.51 -22.25
C VAL A 30 22.60 11.14 -21.60
N LEU A 31 23.86 10.66 -21.50
CA LEU A 31 24.18 9.38 -20.86
C LEU A 31 23.77 9.35 -19.39
N LEU A 32 23.97 10.44 -18.65
CA LEU A 32 23.54 10.54 -17.25
C LEU A 32 22.03 10.46 -17.11
N ASN A 33 21.27 11.12 -17.98
CA ASN A 33 19.80 11.04 -17.97
C ASN A 33 19.31 9.63 -18.30
N ILE A 34 19.93 8.96 -19.28
CA ILE A 34 19.63 7.56 -19.61
C ILE A 34 19.94 6.65 -18.42
N LEU A 35 21.07 6.85 -17.74
CA LEU A 35 21.44 6.10 -16.55
C LEU A 35 20.43 6.29 -15.43
N ILE A 36 19.98 7.52 -15.16
CA ILE A 36 18.95 7.81 -14.15
C ILE A 36 17.63 7.11 -14.50
N LEU A 37 17.19 7.17 -15.76
CA LEU A 37 15.99 6.47 -16.23
C LEU A 37 16.10 4.95 -16.06
N TYR A 38 17.24 4.37 -16.45
CA TYR A 38 17.52 2.95 -16.29
C TYR A 38 17.54 2.53 -14.82
N MET A 39 18.26 3.27 -13.98
CA MET A 39 18.34 3.01 -12.53
C MET A 39 16.98 3.17 -11.88
N TYR A 40 16.19 4.19 -12.22
CA TYR A 40 14.87 4.39 -11.65
C TYR A 40 13.92 3.25 -12.05
N GLY A 41 13.86 2.91 -13.33
CA GLY A 41 13.02 1.82 -13.83
C GLY A 41 13.37 0.48 -13.20
N ASN A 42 14.67 0.16 -13.14
CA ASN A 42 15.12 -1.12 -12.60
C ASN A 42 15.12 -1.18 -11.08
N THR A 43 15.49 -0.11 -10.38
CA THR A 43 15.50 -0.09 -8.91
C THR A 43 14.08 -0.13 -8.37
N VAL A 44 13.13 0.59 -8.96
CA VAL A 44 11.72 0.53 -8.56
C VAL A 44 11.14 -0.86 -8.85
N THR A 45 11.44 -1.43 -10.01
CA THR A 45 10.98 -2.79 -10.36
C THR A 45 11.61 -3.86 -9.46
N TYR A 46 12.90 -3.75 -9.19
CA TYR A 46 13.64 -4.65 -8.29
C TYR A 46 13.15 -4.54 -6.85
N MET A 47 12.92 -3.34 -6.33
CA MET A 47 12.36 -3.13 -4.99
C MET A 47 10.93 -3.66 -4.89
N ARG A 48 10.15 -3.59 -5.98
CA ARG A 48 8.80 -4.15 -6.05
C ARG A 48 8.80 -5.68 -6.12
N SER A 49 9.76 -6.29 -6.84
CA SER A 49 9.84 -7.74 -7.03
C SER A 49 10.52 -8.47 -5.86
N LYS A 50 11.49 -7.84 -5.19
CA LYS A 50 12.21 -8.44 -4.05
C LYS A 50 11.30 -8.74 -2.85
N LYS A 51 10.16 -8.04 -2.74
CA LYS A 51 9.15 -8.28 -1.71
C LYS A 51 8.41 -9.62 -1.87
N LEU A 52 8.52 -10.32 -3.00
CA LEU A 52 7.59 -11.42 -3.30
C LEU A 52 8.05 -12.83 -2.84
N ASN A 53 9.34 -13.10 -2.60
CA ASN A 53 9.80 -14.49 -2.37
C ASN A 53 10.88 -14.70 -1.28
N THR A 54 11.17 -13.69 -0.44
CA THR A 54 12.02 -13.94 0.75
C THR A 54 11.10 -14.37 1.89
N PRO A 55 11.42 -15.41 2.70
CA PRO A 55 10.56 -15.86 3.80
C PRO A 55 10.12 -14.74 4.76
N LEU A 56 10.96 -13.73 4.96
CA LEU A 56 10.69 -12.51 5.75
C LEU A 56 9.57 -11.61 5.18
N TYR A 57 9.23 -11.77 3.90
CA TYR A 57 8.19 -11.00 3.19
C TYR A 57 7.09 -11.89 2.60
N CYS A 58 7.15 -13.21 2.84
CA CYS A 58 6.11 -14.13 2.41
C CYS A 58 4.90 -14.01 3.35
N LYS A 59 3.71 -13.87 2.75
CA LYS A 59 2.44 -13.98 3.49
C LYS A 59 2.11 -15.45 3.66
N TYR A 60 1.84 -15.86 4.90
CA TYR A 60 1.36 -17.20 5.22
C TYR A 60 -0.11 -17.11 5.61
N THR A 61 -0.98 -17.72 4.82
CA THR A 61 -2.41 -17.81 5.12
C THR A 61 -2.69 -19.20 5.68
N VAL A 62 -3.19 -19.26 6.91
CA VAL A 62 -3.67 -20.49 7.52
C VAL A 62 -5.20 -20.46 7.48
N ASN A 63 -5.80 -21.36 6.70
CA ASN A 63 -7.25 -21.54 6.70
C ASN A 63 -7.62 -22.38 7.91
N LEU A 64 -8.46 -21.81 8.78
CA LEU A 64 -8.82 -22.44 10.05
C LEU A 64 -10.30 -22.81 9.99
N SER A 65 -10.57 -24.11 10.05
CA SER A 65 -11.90 -24.65 10.24
C SER A 65 -12.20 -24.76 11.73
N GLU A 66 -13.21 -24.02 12.20
CA GLU A 66 -14.01 -24.29 13.42
C GLU A 66 -13.30 -24.33 14.80
N ALA A 67 -12.07 -23.82 14.96
CA ALA A 67 -11.45 -23.72 16.28
C ALA A 67 -11.85 -22.43 17.04
N GLY A 68 -12.07 -22.55 18.35
CA GLY A 68 -12.35 -21.42 19.24
C GLY A 68 -11.17 -20.45 19.31
N PHE A 69 -11.45 -19.15 19.11
CA PHE A 69 -10.47 -18.05 19.04
C PHE A 69 -9.42 -18.04 20.16
N ALA A 70 -9.81 -18.38 21.39
CA ALA A 70 -8.93 -18.32 22.56
C ALA A 70 -7.87 -19.43 22.58
N GLU A 71 -8.22 -20.66 22.18
CA GLU A 71 -7.26 -21.77 22.13
C GLU A 71 -6.28 -21.57 20.97
N LEU A 72 -6.78 -21.08 19.85
CA LEU A 72 -5.98 -20.91 18.64
C LEU A 72 -5.01 -19.72 18.72
N SER A 73 -5.42 -18.62 19.34
CA SER A 73 -4.54 -17.46 19.57
C SER A 73 -3.34 -17.85 20.45
N ALA A 74 -3.57 -18.61 21.52
CA ALA A 74 -2.50 -19.08 22.39
C ALA A 74 -1.52 -20.04 21.66
N GLU A 75 -2.04 -21.00 20.89
CA GLU A 75 -1.18 -21.95 20.16
C GLU A 75 -0.40 -21.28 19.01
N LEU A 76 -1.02 -20.31 18.33
CA LEU A 76 -0.33 -19.51 17.33
C LEU A 76 0.76 -18.64 17.96
N GLU A 77 0.47 -17.96 19.07
CA GLU A 77 1.48 -17.16 19.79
C GLU A 77 2.69 -18.02 20.21
N GLU A 78 2.46 -19.22 20.74
CA GLU A 78 3.53 -20.14 21.12
C GLU A 78 4.36 -20.58 19.90
N ARG A 79 3.72 -21.02 18.81
CA ARG A 79 4.42 -21.49 17.61
C ARG A 79 5.15 -20.38 16.87
N LEU A 80 4.68 -19.15 16.99
CA LEU A 80 5.25 -17.97 16.35
C LEU A 80 6.28 -17.27 17.25
N THR A 81 6.49 -17.77 18.46
CA THR A 81 7.49 -17.25 19.40
C THR A 81 8.88 -17.31 18.76
N GLY A 82 9.56 -16.16 18.71
CA GLY A 82 10.90 -16.01 18.10
C GLY A 82 10.89 -15.43 16.68
N TYR A 83 9.72 -15.31 16.03
CA TYR A 83 9.57 -14.59 14.77
C TYR A 83 9.16 -13.13 15.03
N GLN A 84 9.72 -12.19 14.26
CA GLN A 84 9.25 -10.81 14.26
C GLN A 84 7.96 -10.72 13.42
N ILE A 85 6.83 -10.90 14.08
CA ILE A 85 5.52 -10.70 13.46
C ILE A 85 5.19 -9.22 13.44
N LYS A 86 4.93 -8.70 12.24
CA LYS A 86 4.51 -7.31 12.07
C LYS A 86 3.02 -7.13 12.36
N ASP A 87 2.18 -8.05 11.90
CA ASP A 87 0.74 -8.02 12.12
C ASP A 87 0.11 -9.41 11.88
N LEU A 88 -1.06 -9.64 12.48
CA LEU A 88 -1.91 -10.81 12.28
C LEU A 88 -3.27 -10.34 11.76
N THR A 89 -3.64 -10.80 10.56
CA THR A 89 -4.92 -10.46 9.92
C THR A 89 -5.85 -11.66 9.98
N PHE A 90 -7.00 -11.46 10.60
CA PHE A 90 -8.08 -12.44 10.67
C PHE A 90 -9.08 -12.15 9.56
N HIS A 91 -9.47 -13.20 8.83
CA HIS A 91 -10.50 -13.13 7.82
C HIS A 91 -11.71 -13.94 8.27
N SER A 92 -12.90 -13.35 8.18
CA SER A 92 -14.15 -14.08 8.33
C SER A 92 -15.10 -13.75 7.19
N GLY A 93 -16.12 -14.59 7.06
CA GLY A 93 -17.20 -14.41 6.12
C GLY A 93 -18.51 -14.29 6.85
N TRP A 94 -19.35 -13.33 6.43
CA TRP A 94 -20.73 -13.26 6.86
C TRP A 94 -21.66 -13.44 5.67
N GLU A 95 -22.47 -14.49 5.72
CA GLU A 95 -23.56 -14.69 4.78
C GLU A 95 -24.73 -13.75 5.11
N THR A 96 -25.14 -12.98 4.11
CA THR A 96 -26.33 -12.12 4.13
C THR A 96 -27.29 -12.57 3.03
N GLU A 97 -28.55 -12.15 3.08
CA GLU A 97 -29.56 -12.48 2.03
C GLU A 97 -29.10 -12.03 0.63
N ASP A 98 -28.32 -10.95 0.55
CA ASP A 98 -27.78 -10.38 -0.70
C ASP A 98 -26.40 -10.93 -1.09
N GLY A 99 -25.86 -11.89 -0.32
CA GLY A 99 -24.62 -12.60 -0.62
C GLY A 99 -23.59 -12.60 0.51
N PHE A 100 -22.34 -12.91 0.17
CA PHE A 100 -21.24 -13.06 1.12
C PHE A 100 -20.47 -11.75 1.34
N VAL A 101 -20.42 -11.31 2.60
CA VAL A 101 -19.66 -10.14 3.06
C VAL A 101 -18.37 -10.60 3.72
N PRO A 102 -17.20 -10.35 3.10
CA PRO A 102 -15.93 -10.66 3.71
C PRO A 102 -15.56 -9.60 4.75
N LEU A 103 -15.15 -10.06 5.94
CA LEU A 103 -14.67 -9.23 7.03
C LEU A 103 -13.20 -9.52 7.26
N ALA A 104 -12.41 -8.48 7.54
CA ALA A 104 -11.04 -8.63 7.97
C ALA A 104 -10.75 -7.73 9.16
N ALA A 105 -9.99 -8.24 10.12
CA ALA A 105 -9.52 -7.49 11.29
C ALA A 105 -8.03 -7.72 11.46
N SER A 106 -7.28 -6.64 11.66
CA SER A 106 -5.83 -6.68 11.91
C SER A 106 -5.57 -6.46 13.40
N GLN A 107 -4.71 -7.28 14.01
CA GLN A 107 -4.39 -7.22 15.43
C GLN A 107 -3.66 -5.93 15.80
N ASN A 108 -2.69 -5.52 14.98
CA ASN A 108 -1.87 -4.33 15.20
C ASN A 108 -2.34 -3.11 14.41
N ASN A 109 -3.52 -3.19 13.78
CA ASN A 109 -4.12 -2.12 12.99
C ASN A 109 -3.20 -1.62 11.85
N ASP A 110 -2.37 -2.52 11.29
CA ASP A 110 -1.46 -2.27 10.16
C ASP A 110 -2.00 -2.92 8.87
N ALA A 111 -3.30 -2.74 8.62
CA ALA A 111 -3.98 -3.26 7.43
C ALA A 111 -3.42 -2.68 6.11
N GLY A 112 -2.64 -1.60 6.18
CA GLY A 112 -2.01 -0.94 5.02
C GLY A 112 -0.96 -1.80 4.29
N LEU A 113 -0.49 -2.89 4.88
CA LEU A 113 0.50 -3.78 4.26
C LEU A 113 -0.06 -4.61 3.11
N GLU A 114 -1.37 -4.88 3.10
CA GLU A 114 -1.98 -5.81 2.15
C GLU A 114 -2.76 -5.11 1.03
N TRP A 115 -3.04 -3.82 1.17
CA TRP A 115 -3.94 -3.13 0.28
C TRP A 115 -3.22 -2.55 -0.95
N GLN A 116 -3.55 -3.07 -2.13
CA GLN A 116 -3.03 -2.55 -3.40
C GLN A 116 -3.69 -1.24 -3.81
N LYS A 117 -4.95 -1.01 -3.42
CA LYS A 117 -5.68 0.25 -3.64
C LYS A 117 -6.40 0.66 -2.37
N ALA A 118 -6.36 1.96 -2.07
CA ALA A 118 -7.04 2.54 -0.92
C ALA A 118 -7.60 3.94 -1.22
N LYS A 119 -8.68 4.31 -0.53
CA LYS A 119 -9.27 5.66 -0.47
C LYS A 119 -9.60 5.97 0.99
N GLY A 120 -9.35 7.20 1.44
CA GLY A 120 -9.57 7.57 2.85
C GLY A 120 -8.53 6.95 3.77
N ARG A 121 -8.92 6.62 5.01
CA ARG A 121 -8.02 6.07 6.02
C ARG A 121 -7.88 4.55 5.86
N ILE A 122 -6.68 4.05 6.16
CA ILE A 122 -6.34 2.62 6.08
C ILE A 122 -6.08 1.98 7.45
N ALA A 123 -6.24 2.78 8.50
CA ALA A 123 -6.07 2.36 9.89
C ALA A 123 -7.05 3.16 10.76
N PHE A 124 -7.46 2.55 11.85
CA PHE A 124 -8.20 3.20 12.92
C PHE A 124 -7.24 4.04 13.78
N THR A 125 -7.74 5.08 14.44
CA THR A 125 -6.94 5.81 15.44
C THR A 125 -6.99 5.11 16.79
N ASP A 126 -5.97 5.29 17.61
CA ASP A 126 -5.94 4.74 18.98
C ASP A 126 -7.16 5.16 19.81
N SER A 127 -7.67 6.38 19.61
CA SER A 127 -8.89 6.85 20.24
C SER A 127 -10.10 6.06 19.81
N GLU A 128 -10.24 5.79 18.51
CA GLU A 128 -11.37 5.02 17.95
C GLU A 128 -11.35 3.57 18.45
N VAL A 129 -10.17 2.95 18.53
CA VAL A 129 -10.01 1.59 19.06
C VAL A 129 -10.37 1.56 20.56
N LYS A 130 -9.84 2.50 21.36
CA LYS A 130 -10.12 2.57 22.81
C LYS A 130 -11.58 2.88 23.12
N SER A 131 -12.21 3.73 22.33
CA SER A 131 -13.61 4.12 22.52
C SER A 131 -14.60 3.17 21.85
N MET A 132 -14.12 2.12 21.17
CA MET A 132 -14.94 1.22 20.34
C MET A 132 -15.85 2.02 19.38
N ALA A 133 -15.27 3.02 18.71
CA ALA A 133 -16.01 3.88 17.79
C ALA A 133 -16.61 3.05 16.64
N ARG A 134 -17.89 3.29 16.34
CA ARG A 134 -18.61 2.60 15.26
C ARG A 134 -18.18 3.13 13.89
N CYS A 135 -17.02 2.69 13.44
CA CYS A 135 -16.44 3.05 12.15
C CYS A 135 -15.92 1.83 11.40
N ILE A 136 -15.89 1.90 10.07
CA ILE A 136 -15.54 0.77 9.22
C ILE A 136 -14.74 1.20 7.99
N ILE A 137 -13.88 0.30 7.50
CA ILE A 137 -13.22 0.42 6.20
C ILE A 137 -13.81 -0.64 5.27
N VAL A 138 -14.28 -0.24 4.09
CA VAL A 138 -15.09 -1.09 3.19
C VAL A 138 -14.33 -1.56 1.94
N PRO A 139 -14.73 -2.66 1.29
CA PRO A 139 -14.02 -3.16 0.11
C PRO A 139 -14.00 -2.21 -1.09
N TYR A 140 -12.79 -1.92 -1.60
CA TYR A 140 -12.53 -0.97 -2.69
C TYR A 140 -13.29 -1.30 -3.98
N ASP A 141 -13.37 -2.59 -4.33
CA ASP A 141 -13.92 -3.04 -5.61
C ASP A 141 -15.45 -3.26 -5.56
N ARG A 142 -16.07 -3.14 -4.38
CA ARG A 142 -17.52 -3.34 -4.19
C ARG A 142 -18.26 -2.15 -3.58
N SER A 143 -17.59 -1.10 -3.14
CA SER A 143 -18.28 0.00 -2.46
C SER A 143 -18.63 1.16 -3.42
N SER A 144 -19.93 1.39 -3.66
CA SER A 144 -20.43 2.72 -4.04
C SER A 144 -20.21 3.75 -2.91
N LEU A 145 -20.01 3.25 -1.69
CA LEU A 145 -19.75 4.02 -0.47
C LEU A 145 -18.37 4.68 -0.52
N LYS A 146 -18.33 5.91 -0.02
CA LYS A 146 -17.15 6.77 0.09
C LYS A 146 -16.84 7.04 1.57
N PRO A 147 -15.59 7.41 1.89
CA PRO A 147 -15.28 7.93 3.22
C PRO A 147 -16.18 9.11 3.58
N GLY A 148 -16.84 9.02 4.74
CA GLY A 148 -17.86 9.97 5.21
C GLY A 148 -19.29 9.43 5.13
N ASP A 149 -19.55 8.38 4.35
CA ASP A 149 -20.87 7.74 4.29
C ASP A 149 -21.14 6.90 5.54
N THR A 150 -22.38 6.50 5.74
CA THR A 150 -22.79 5.53 6.77
C THR A 150 -23.21 4.22 6.15
N LEU A 151 -22.80 3.12 6.78
CA LEU A 151 -23.17 1.76 6.41
C LEU A 151 -23.93 1.13 7.59
N SER A 152 -25.17 0.71 7.34
CA SER A 152 -25.93 -0.08 8.30
C SER A 152 -25.59 -1.55 8.15
N ILE A 153 -25.20 -2.18 9.25
CA ILE A 153 -24.79 -3.58 9.31
C ILE A 153 -25.76 -4.33 10.23
N GLY A 154 -26.92 -4.72 9.69
CA GLY A 154 -27.93 -5.53 10.40
C GLY A 154 -28.18 -5.08 11.85
N GLU A 155 -28.12 -6.02 12.79
CA GLU A 155 -28.29 -5.76 14.22
C GLU A 155 -27.10 -5.05 14.89
N LEU A 156 -25.93 -5.00 14.23
CA LEU A 156 -24.74 -4.29 14.75
C LEU A 156 -24.89 -2.76 14.65
N GLY A 157 -25.86 -2.29 13.86
CA GLY A 157 -26.23 -0.89 13.72
C GLY A 157 -25.41 -0.14 12.66
N GLU A 158 -25.39 1.18 12.76
CA GLU A 158 -24.74 2.05 11.79
C GLU A 158 -23.27 2.31 12.10
N PHE A 159 -22.44 2.21 11.05
CA PHE A 159 -21.01 2.45 11.08
C PHE A 159 -20.65 3.58 10.11
N SER A 160 -19.80 4.50 10.55
CA SER A 160 -19.22 5.51 9.67
C SER A 160 -18.12 4.90 8.81
N VAL A 161 -18.23 5.05 7.49
CA VAL A 161 -17.20 4.61 6.54
C VAL A 161 -16.05 5.60 6.60
N ILE A 162 -14.87 5.14 7.04
CA ILE A 162 -13.68 6.00 7.19
C ILE A 162 -12.65 5.78 6.08
N GLY A 163 -12.81 4.70 5.32
CA GLY A 163 -11.91 4.32 4.23
C GLY A 163 -12.50 3.24 3.35
N ALA A 164 -11.85 3.01 2.21
CA ALA A 164 -12.07 1.86 1.35
C ALA A 164 -10.74 1.25 0.91
N GLY A 165 -10.60 -0.08 0.94
CA GLY A 165 -9.34 -0.79 0.68
C GLY A 165 -9.54 -2.12 -0.05
N THR A 166 -8.55 -2.61 -0.79
CA THR A 166 -8.61 -3.96 -1.39
C THR A 166 -8.35 -5.00 -0.31
N PHE A 167 -9.37 -5.78 0.07
CA PHE A 167 -9.27 -6.81 1.11
C PHE A 167 -8.66 -8.12 0.61
N TYR A 168 -8.32 -8.18 -0.68
CA TYR A 168 -7.74 -9.34 -1.33
C TYR A 168 -6.60 -8.89 -2.24
N SER A 169 -5.36 -9.29 -1.92
CA SER A 169 -4.38 -9.50 -2.97
C SER A 169 -4.70 -10.86 -3.60
N ALA A 170 -5.25 -10.86 -4.81
CA ALA A 170 -5.07 -12.00 -5.69
C ALA A 170 -3.57 -12.12 -6.04
#